data_AF-A0A353VT09-F1
#
_entry.id   AF-A0A353VT09-F1
#
_cell.length_a   1.000
_cell.length_b   1.000
_cell.length_c   1.000
_cell.angle_alpha   90.00
_cell.angle_beta   90.00
_cell.angle_gamma   90.00
#
_symmetry.space_group_name_H-M   'P 1'
#
loop_
_entity.id
_entity.type
_entity.pdbx_description
1 polymer ?
#
loop_
_entity_poly.entity_id
_entity_poly.type
_entity_poly.pdbx_seq_one_letter_code
_entity_poly.pdbx_strand_id
1 'polypeptide(L)'
;MKKFIYILLAAAAAFTACKKDESAKINDVTVQILIDNEPVTDAVEVTVTDKSSSTAYKATTVNGTATFQLVAGIYEASATLYKESSIYNGTNSSVTVVDGGTNAFTLNLAASKTSQVIIKELYIGGCMDNDGAKHYQTDRYVILYNNSPVEADASKYAFGMCYAANAHATNAYIKDGKPSYSDYLPAWSAVWWFETNVKIAPYSQILISITGAIDHTKAYSNSVDLSGADYVFYDPEVFDNASNYPAPSASIPTSNYLKVYCYGKGKAWALSNNSPAFFVFSPEGTTTKDFVTNKDNIESPNGIEANNCAKIPLAWVKDGVEVFD
;
A
#
# COMPACT_ATOMS: atom_id res chain seq x y z
N MET A 1 1.80 -5.01 97.13
CA MET A 1 1.64 -3.90 96.16
C MET A 1 1.82 -4.45 94.75
N LYS A 2 0.97 -4.00 93.82
CA LYS A 2 1.02 -4.07 92.36
C LYS A 2 0.75 -5.42 91.66
N LYS A 3 -0.45 -5.40 91.05
CA LYS A 3 -0.98 -6.19 89.92
C LYS A 3 0.02 -6.26 88.76
N PHE A 4 -0.05 -7.32 87.94
CA PHE A 4 -0.36 -7.21 86.49
C PHE A 4 -0.82 -8.56 85.93
N ILE A 5 -1.94 -8.49 85.21
CA ILE A 5 -2.58 -9.54 84.39
C ILE A 5 -1.93 -9.49 83.01
N TYR A 6 -1.62 -10.63 82.40
CA TYR A 6 -1.70 -10.76 80.94
C TYR A 6 -2.25 -12.14 80.55
N ILE A 7 -3.41 -12.06 79.89
CA ILE A 7 -4.15 -13.11 79.19
C ILE A 7 -3.40 -13.43 77.91
N LEU A 8 -3.10 -14.71 77.64
CA LEU A 8 -2.75 -15.16 76.30
C LEU A 8 -3.91 -16.00 75.75
N LEU A 9 -4.56 -15.46 74.73
CA LEU A 9 -5.71 -16.01 74.04
C LEU A 9 -5.23 -17.04 73.01
N ALA A 10 -5.84 -18.23 73.02
CA ALA A 10 -5.63 -19.29 72.05
C ALA A 10 -6.17 -18.88 70.67
N ALA A 11 -5.39 -19.11 69.62
CA ALA A 11 -5.89 -19.16 68.24
C ALA A 11 -5.70 -20.59 67.72
N ALA A 12 -6.81 -21.33 67.66
CA ALA A 12 -6.87 -22.63 67.03
C ALA A 12 -6.77 -22.45 65.51
N ALA A 13 -5.72 -23.01 64.91
CA ALA A 13 -5.60 -23.12 63.47
C ALA A 13 -6.58 -24.19 62.96
N ALA A 14 -7.70 -23.75 62.39
CA ALA A 14 -8.54 -24.62 61.58
C ALA A 14 -7.84 -24.86 60.25
N PHE A 15 -7.30 -26.08 60.06
CA PHE A 15 -6.88 -26.56 58.76
C PHE A 15 -8.12 -26.70 57.87
N THR A 16 -8.36 -25.71 57.01
CA THR A 16 -9.24 -25.86 55.86
C THR A 16 -8.53 -26.76 54.84
N ALA A 17 -9.03 -27.97 54.69
CA ALA A 17 -8.62 -28.85 53.61
C ALA A 17 -8.90 -28.14 52.26
N CYS A 18 -7.85 -27.88 51.49
CA CYS A 18 -7.96 -27.48 50.10
C CYS A 18 -8.79 -28.56 49.38
N LYS A 19 -9.97 -28.18 48.87
CA LYS A 19 -10.65 -28.98 47.88
C LYS A 19 -9.68 -29.15 46.70
N LYS A 20 -9.47 -30.41 46.28
CA LYS A 20 -8.82 -30.71 44.99
C LYS A 20 -9.58 -29.94 43.91
N ASP A 21 -8.91 -29.01 43.24
CA ASP A 21 -9.44 -28.41 42.01
C ASP A 21 -9.72 -29.54 41.02
N GLU A 22 -10.98 -29.67 40.62
CA GLU A 22 -11.32 -30.40 39.41
C GLU A 22 -10.62 -29.68 38.26
N SER A 23 -9.78 -30.40 37.51
CA SER A 23 -9.14 -29.86 36.32
C SER A 23 -10.23 -29.28 35.40
N ALA A 24 -10.08 -28.01 35.02
CA ALA A 24 -11.03 -27.33 34.17
C ALA A 24 -11.33 -28.15 32.91
N LYS A 25 -12.61 -28.32 32.59
CA LYS A 25 -13.04 -29.08 31.42
C LYS A 25 -12.62 -28.35 30.15
N ILE A 26 -12.03 -29.09 29.22
CA ILE A 26 -11.63 -28.59 27.90
C ILE A 26 -12.75 -28.91 26.90
N ASN A 27 -13.10 -27.92 26.08
CA ASN A 27 -14.14 -28.02 25.06
C ASN A 27 -13.55 -27.79 23.68
N ASP A 28 -14.03 -28.55 22.69
CA ASP A 28 -13.74 -28.29 21.28
C ASP A 28 -14.53 -27.06 20.82
N VAL A 29 -13.84 -26.11 20.20
CA VAL A 29 -14.40 -24.85 19.72
C VAL A 29 -14.05 -24.67 18.25
N THR A 30 -15.03 -24.32 17.43
CA THR A 30 -14.81 -24.05 16.00
C THR A 30 -15.19 -22.62 15.65
N VAL A 31 -14.33 -21.95 14.86
CA VAL A 31 -14.57 -20.62 14.33
C VAL A 31 -14.52 -20.68 12.80
N GLN A 32 -15.66 -20.51 12.13
CA GLN A 32 -15.74 -20.45 10.66
C GLN A 32 -15.54 -19.02 10.17
N ILE A 33 -14.62 -18.84 9.24
CA ILE A 33 -14.28 -17.54 8.65
C ILE A 33 -15.13 -17.30 7.41
N LEU A 34 -15.75 -16.13 7.37
CA LEU A 34 -16.67 -15.71 6.31
C LEU A 34 -16.23 -14.37 5.70
N ILE A 35 -16.40 -14.21 4.39
CA ILE A 35 -16.38 -12.92 3.69
C ILE A 35 -17.70 -12.82 2.94
N ASP A 36 -18.43 -11.71 3.10
CA ASP A 36 -19.76 -11.53 2.49
C ASP A 36 -20.73 -12.70 2.79
N ASN A 37 -20.62 -13.29 3.99
CA ASN A 37 -21.32 -14.49 4.47
C ASN A 37 -20.96 -15.82 3.76
N GLU A 38 -19.93 -15.84 2.91
CA GLU A 38 -19.45 -17.05 2.27
C GLU A 38 -18.17 -17.58 2.93
N PRO A 39 -18.02 -18.91 3.12
CA PRO A 39 -16.82 -19.51 3.69
C PRO A 39 -15.55 -19.17 2.90
N VAL A 40 -14.53 -18.72 3.62
CA VAL A 40 -13.20 -18.46 3.04
C VAL A 40 -12.47 -19.80 2.85
N THR A 41 -11.91 -20.04 1.67
CA THR A 41 -11.11 -21.25 1.40
C THR A 41 -9.62 -21.08 1.69
N ASP A 42 -9.14 -19.83 1.74
CA ASP A 42 -7.77 -19.49 2.08
C ASP A 42 -7.41 -19.91 3.52
N ALA A 43 -6.13 -20.22 3.75
CA ALA A 43 -5.62 -20.44 5.10
C ALA A 43 -5.52 -19.10 5.84
N VAL A 44 -6.22 -18.98 6.96
CA VAL A 44 -6.30 -17.76 7.77
C VAL A 44 -5.86 -18.10 9.19
N GLU A 45 -4.93 -17.34 9.77
CA GLU A 45 -4.65 -17.42 11.20
C GLU A 45 -5.75 -16.71 11.98
N VAL A 46 -6.40 -17.45 12.88
CA VAL A 46 -7.44 -16.95 13.77
C VAL A 46 -6.86 -16.88 15.17
N THR A 47 -7.04 -15.73 15.82
CA THR A 47 -6.69 -15.53 17.22
C THR A 47 -7.95 -15.47 18.07
N VAL A 48 -8.06 -16.32 19.08
CA VAL A 48 -9.12 -16.29 20.10
C VAL A 48 -8.51 -15.84 21.42
N THR A 49 -8.99 -14.75 21.99
CA THR A 49 -8.46 -14.15 23.22
C THR A 49 -9.44 -14.30 24.36
N ASP A 50 -9.01 -14.88 25.48
CA ASP A 50 -9.78 -14.95 26.73
C ASP A 50 -9.91 -13.55 27.33
N LYS A 51 -11.13 -13.06 27.50
CA LYS A 51 -11.39 -11.70 28.00
C LYS A 51 -11.05 -11.53 29.49
N SER A 52 -10.97 -12.61 30.24
CA SER A 52 -10.65 -12.56 31.67
C SER A 52 -9.14 -12.52 31.93
N SER A 53 -8.37 -13.32 31.18
CA SER A 53 -6.92 -13.47 31.37
C SER A 53 -6.08 -12.72 30.34
N SER A 54 -6.68 -12.23 29.25
CA SER A 54 -5.99 -11.72 28.06
C SER A 54 -5.09 -12.74 27.37
N THR A 55 -5.25 -14.03 27.66
CA THR A 55 -4.49 -15.11 27.00
C THR A 55 -5.00 -15.29 25.58
N ALA A 56 -4.09 -15.28 24.60
CA ALA A 56 -4.40 -15.47 23.19
C ALA A 56 -4.05 -16.89 22.72
N TYR A 57 -4.99 -17.52 22.02
CA TYR A 57 -4.87 -18.83 21.39
C TYR A 57 -4.93 -18.65 19.87
N LYS A 58 -4.07 -19.35 19.13
CA LYS A 58 -3.97 -19.21 17.67
C LYS A 58 -4.18 -20.55 16.98
N ALA A 59 -4.93 -20.54 15.88
CA ALA A 59 -5.08 -21.68 14.99
C ALA A 59 -5.26 -21.21 13.55
N THR A 60 -4.71 -21.96 12.60
CA THR A 60 -4.93 -21.73 11.16
C THR A 60 -6.14 -22.51 10.69
N THR A 61 -6.94 -21.92 9.81
CA THR A 61 -8.12 -22.58 9.23
C THR A 61 -7.77 -23.79 8.37
N VAL A 62 -8.63 -24.80 8.40
CA VAL A 62 -8.71 -25.87 7.40
C VAL A 62 -10.11 -25.81 6.78
N ASN A 63 -10.20 -25.63 5.46
CA ASN A 63 -11.47 -25.40 4.75
C ASN A 63 -12.30 -24.27 5.39
N GLY A 64 -11.65 -23.16 5.73
CA GLY A 64 -12.30 -21.98 6.31
C GLY A 64 -12.67 -22.07 7.79
N THR A 65 -12.35 -23.18 8.48
CA THR A 65 -12.67 -23.36 9.90
C THR A 65 -11.41 -23.53 10.74
N ALA A 66 -11.25 -22.73 11.78
CA ALA A 66 -10.21 -22.90 12.79
C ALA A 66 -10.77 -23.66 14.01
N THR A 67 -10.00 -24.58 14.57
CA THR A 67 -10.40 -25.40 15.72
C THR A 67 -9.48 -25.15 16.92
N PHE A 68 -10.08 -25.03 18.10
CA PHE A 68 -9.40 -24.75 19.37
C PHE A 68 -9.86 -25.70 20.47
N GLN A 69 -9.03 -25.85 21.50
CA GLN A 69 -9.36 -26.54 22.74
C GLN A 69 -9.33 -25.52 23.89
N LEU A 70 -10.50 -25.12 24.37
CA LEU A 70 -10.67 -24.01 25.31
C LEU A 70 -11.53 -24.41 26.51
N VAL A 71 -11.25 -23.83 27.67
CA VAL A 71 -12.11 -23.97 28.86
C VAL A 71 -13.36 -23.10 28.72
N ALA A 72 -14.42 -23.42 29.46
CA ALA A 72 -15.62 -22.57 29.49
C ALA A 72 -15.26 -21.13 29.90
N GLY A 73 -15.82 -20.15 29.20
CA GLY A 73 -15.43 -18.74 29.37
C GLY A 73 -15.93 -17.83 28.25
N ILE A 74 -15.56 -16.55 28.34
CA ILE A 74 -15.92 -15.53 27.34
C ILE A 74 -14.65 -15.09 26.61
N TYR A 75 -14.70 -15.16 25.29
CA TYR A 75 -13.59 -14.91 24.42
C TYR A 75 -13.94 -13.87 23.34
N GLU A 76 -12.93 -13.42 22.63
CA GLU A 76 -13.03 -12.66 21.40
C GLU A 76 -12.21 -13.33 20.30
N ALA A 77 -12.85 -13.66 19.18
CA ALA A 77 -12.14 -14.13 17.99
C ALA A 77 -11.77 -12.94 17.09
N SER A 78 -10.62 -12.99 16.46
CA SER A 78 -10.15 -12.01 15.50
C SER A 78 -9.32 -12.67 14.40
N ALA A 79 -9.36 -12.09 13.21
CA ALA A 79 -8.53 -12.52 12.09
C ALA A 79 -8.33 -11.38 11.10
N THR A 80 -7.20 -11.45 10.41
CA THR A 80 -6.85 -10.57 9.29
C THR A 80 -6.44 -11.45 8.11
N LEU A 81 -7.01 -11.18 6.94
CA LEU A 81 -6.66 -11.82 5.69
C LEU A 81 -6.29 -10.75 4.67
N TYR A 82 -5.10 -10.88 4.09
CA TYR A 82 -4.68 -10.10 2.94
C TYR A 82 -4.97 -10.90 1.68
N LYS A 83 -5.87 -10.39 0.84
CA LYS A 83 -6.24 -11.03 -0.41
C LYS A 83 -6.43 -9.97 -1.48
N GLU A 84 -5.70 -10.12 -2.57
CA GLU A 84 -5.65 -9.14 -3.67
C GLU A 84 -5.29 -7.72 -3.17
N SER A 85 -6.08 -6.71 -3.53
CA SER A 85 -5.95 -5.31 -3.06
C SER A 85 -6.85 -4.99 -1.86
N SER A 86 -7.18 -6.00 -1.05
CA SER A 86 -8.07 -5.84 0.09
C SER A 86 -7.46 -6.45 1.35
N ILE A 87 -7.59 -5.72 2.45
CA ILE A 87 -7.37 -6.24 3.80
C ILE A 87 -8.74 -6.57 4.37
N TYR A 88 -8.98 -7.84 4.62
CA TYR A 88 -10.18 -8.33 5.27
C TYR A 88 -9.91 -8.42 6.77
N ASN A 89 -10.66 -7.69 7.59
CA ASN A 89 -10.53 -7.71 9.05
C ASN A 89 -11.86 -7.99 9.71
N GLY A 90 -11.83 -8.73 10.80
CA GLY A 90 -13.03 -8.95 11.60
C GLY A 90 -12.70 -9.31 13.05
N THR A 91 -13.63 -8.96 13.93
CA THR A 91 -13.66 -9.44 15.31
C THR A 91 -15.06 -9.98 15.63
N ASN A 92 -15.13 -11.04 16.44
CA ASN A 92 -16.36 -11.55 17.03
C ASN A 92 -16.16 -11.61 18.55
N SER A 93 -16.81 -10.68 19.25
CA SER A 93 -16.74 -10.52 20.69
C SER A 93 -17.76 -11.39 21.47
N SER A 94 -18.56 -12.20 20.76
CA SER A 94 -19.64 -13.05 21.28
C SER A 94 -19.28 -14.53 21.23
N VAL A 95 -18.03 -14.87 21.57
CA VAL A 95 -17.55 -16.26 21.69
C VAL A 95 -17.69 -16.69 23.15
N THR A 96 -18.79 -17.34 23.49
CA THR A 96 -19.05 -17.86 24.85
C THR A 96 -18.96 -19.38 24.85
N VAL A 97 -17.86 -19.91 25.36
CA VAL A 97 -17.60 -21.35 25.44
C VAL A 97 -18.31 -21.91 26.67
N VAL A 98 -19.11 -22.97 26.46
CA VAL A 98 -19.89 -23.63 27.50
C VAL A 98 -19.57 -25.12 27.56
N ASP A 99 -19.54 -25.65 28.79
CA ASP A 99 -19.26 -27.07 29.02
C ASP A 99 -20.40 -27.95 28.51
N GLY A 100 -20.05 -28.90 27.64
CA GLY A 100 -21.03 -29.86 27.09
C GLY A 100 -22.06 -29.26 26.14
N GLY A 101 -21.89 -28.01 25.72
CA GLY A 101 -22.68 -27.38 24.67
C GLY A 101 -22.01 -27.46 23.30
N THR A 102 -22.70 -26.95 22.28
CA THR A 102 -22.14 -26.77 20.93
C THR A 102 -21.41 -25.43 20.86
N ASN A 103 -20.08 -25.47 20.74
CA ASN A 103 -19.23 -24.27 20.71
C ASN A 103 -18.77 -23.95 19.28
N ALA A 104 -19.72 -23.64 18.41
CA ALA A 104 -19.48 -23.27 17.02
C ALA A 104 -19.83 -21.80 16.77
N PHE A 105 -18.88 -21.03 16.25
CA PHE A 105 -18.98 -19.60 16.04
C PHE A 105 -18.57 -19.22 14.62
N THR A 106 -19.01 -18.05 14.17
CA THR A 106 -18.62 -17.46 12.88
C THR A 106 -17.83 -16.17 13.10
N LEU A 107 -16.90 -15.87 12.21
CA LEU A 107 -16.18 -14.60 12.18
C LEU A 107 -16.27 -14.03 10.77
N ASN A 108 -17.09 -12.99 10.62
CA ASN A 108 -17.22 -12.25 9.37
C ASN A 108 -16.08 -11.23 9.24
N LEU A 109 -15.34 -11.28 8.14
CA LEU A 109 -14.34 -10.29 7.79
C LEU A 109 -14.96 -9.24 6.85
N ALA A 110 -14.72 -7.97 7.16
CA ALA A 110 -15.08 -6.86 6.31
C ALA A 110 -13.88 -6.43 5.46
N ALA A 111 -14.13 -6.19 4.17
CA ALA A 111 -13.10 -5.71 3.25
C ALA A 111 -12.77 -4.23 3.49
N SER A 112 -11.49 -3.94 3.66
CA SER A 112 -10.90 -2.63 3.47
C SER A 112 -10.07 -2.67 2.19
N LYS A 113 -10.52 -1.98 1.15
CA LYS A 113 -9.73 -1.87 -0.09
C LYS A 113 -8.57 -0.92 0.17
N THR A 114 -7.37 -1.48 0.27
CA THR A 114 -6.12 -0.71 0.34
C THR A 114 -5.26 -1.15 -0.83
N SER A 115 -4.71 -0.22 -1.62
CA SER A 115 -3.74 -0.64 -2.62
C SER A 115 -2.55 -1.33 -1.93
N GLN A 116 -2.18 -2.52 -2.39
CA GLN A 116 -1.03 -3.25 -1.86
C GLN A 116 0.25 -2.41 -2.02
N VAL A 117 0.36 -1.65 -3.10
CA VAL A 117 1.47 -0.75 -3.38
C VAL A 117 0.94 0.67 -3.51
N ILE A 118 1.47 1.58 -2.71
CA ILE A 118 1.09 2.99 -2.67
C ILE A 118 2.26 3.89 -3.09
N ILE A 119 1.96 5.11 -3.50
CA ILE A 119 2.91 6.21 -3.61
C ILE A 119 3.16 6.71 -2.19
N LYS A 120 4.30 6.33 -1.61
CA LYS A 120 4.69 6.78 -0.27
C LYS A 120 5.22 8.21 -0.29
N GLU A 121 5.94 8.55 -1.35
CA GLU A 121 6.51 9.87 -1.53
C GLU A 121 6.61 10.23 -3.00
N LEU A 122 6.26 11.47 -3.35
CA LEU A 122 6.50 12.08 -4.64
C LEU A 122 7.22 13.40 -4.38
N TYR A 123 8.50 13.48 -4.76
CA TYR A 123 9.31 14.67 -4.61
C TYR A 123 9.55 15.32 -5.98
N ILE A 124 8.98 16.51 -6.18
CA ILE A 124 8.94 17.21 -7.48
C ILE A 124 9.26 18.71 -7.39
N GLY A 125 9.24 19.29 -6.18
CA GLY A 125 9.37 20.73 -5.96
C GLY A 125 10.81 21.23 -6.11
N GLY A 126 11.79 20.35 -5.92
CA GLY A 126 13.20 20.68 -5.97
C GLY A 126 13.69 21.50 -4.76
N CYS A 127 14.85 22.14 -4.91
CA CYS A 127 15.49 22.95 -3.88
C CYS A 127 16.03 24.27 -4.46
N MET A 128 16.62 25.12 -3.62
CA MET A 128 17.42 26.25 -4.10
C MET A 128 18.87 25.81 -4.36
N ASP A 129 19.57 26.53 -5.23
CA ASP A 129 21.02 26.42 -5.34
C ASP A 129 21.72 26.87 -4.05
N ASN A 130 23.02 26.60 -3.94
CA ASN A 130 23.78 26.82 -2.70
C ASN A 130 23.82 28.31 -2.29
N ASP A 131 23.71 29.22 -3.26
CA ASP A 131 23.66 30.67 -3.03
C ASP A 131 22.24 31.17 -2.73
N GLY A 132 21.21 30.31 -2.82
CA GLY A 132 19.81 30.68 -2.62
C GLY A 132 19.23 31.58 -3.73
N ALA A 133 19.88 31.64 -4.88
CA ALA A 133 19.56 32.56 -5.98
C ALA A 133 18.71 31.92 -7.08
N LYS A 134 18.80 30.60 -7.28
CA LYS A 134 18.09 29.89 -8.36
C LYS A 134 17.43 28.62 -7.85
N HIS A 135 16.32 28.25 -8.49
CA HIS A 135 15.70 26.95 -8.27
C HIS A 135 16.47 25.85 -9.00
N TYR A 136 16.60 24.71 -8.32
CA TYR A 136 17.09 23.44 -8.82
C TYR A 136 15.97 22.42 -8.75
N GLN A 137 15.69 21.69 -9.83
CA GLN A 137 14.47 20.88 -9.96
C GLN A 137 14.69 19.57 -10.71
N THR A 138 15.93 19.12 -10.84
CA THR A 138 16.27 17.87 -11.55
C THR A 138 16.58 16.72 -10.60
N ASP A 139 16.18 16.86 -9.34
CA ASP A 139 16.32 15.92 -8.23
C ASP A 139 15.02 15.21 -7.90
N ARG A 140 14.15 15.01 -8.89
CA ARG A 140 12.80 14.50 -8.67
C ARG A 140 12.80 12.99 -8.55
N TYR A 141 11.94 12.46 -7.69
CA TYR A 141 11.79 11.02 -7.50
C TYR A 141 10.40 10.64 -7.00
N VAL A 142 10.10 9.36 -7.09
CA VAL A 142 8.93 8.74 -6.46
C VAL A 142 9.37 7.50 -5.67
N ILE A 143 8.74 7.29 -4.52
CA ILE A 143 8.90 6.09 -3.71
C ILE A 143 7.61 5.30 -3.76
N LEU A 144 7.68 4.06 -4.22
CA LEU A 144 6.59 3.10 -4.07
C LEU A 144 6.82 2.27 -2.82
N TYR A 145 5.77 2.06 -2.03
CA TYR A 145 5.82 1.27 -0.80
C TYR A 145 4.81 0.13 -0.85
N ASN A 146 5.27 -1.08 -0.56
CA ASN A 146 4.39 -2.21 -0.33
C ASN A 146 3.76 -2.10 1.06
N ASN A 147 2.51 -1.68 1.12
CA ASN A 147 1.74 -1.47 2.34
C ASN A 147 1.09 -2.76 2.86
N SER A 148 1.68 -3.93 2.55
CA SER A 148 1.14 -5.24 2.91
C SER A 148 2.22 -6.18 3.45
N PRO A 149 1.84 -7.24 4.19
CA PRO A 149 2.76 -8.26 4.68
C PRO A 149 3.14 -9.30 3.62
N VAL A 150 2.65 -9.17 2.38
CA VAL A 150 2.91 -10.11 1.28
C VAL A 150 3.75 -9.40 0.23
N GLU A 151 4.68 -10.12 -0.42
CA GLU A 151 5.45 -9.57 -1.53
C GLU A 151 4.51 -9.02 -2.63
N ALA A 152 4.80 -7.82 -3.11
CA ALA A 152 4.04 -7.19 -4.19
C ALA A 152 4.75 -7.39 -5.52
N ASP A 153 3.95 -7.62 -6.57
CA ASP A 153 4.42 -7.65 -7.96
C ASP A 153 4.04 -6.33 -8.66
N ALA A 154 5.06 -5.50 -8.91
CA ALA A 154 4.93 -4.25 -9.62
C ALA A 154 5.44 -4.33 -11.08
N SER A 155 5.72 -5.53 -11.60
CA SER A 155 6.38 -5.71 -12.91
C SER A 155 5.60 -5.11 -14.08
N LYS A 156 4.27 -4.99 -13.94
CA LYS A 156 3.39 -4.38 -14.96
C LYS A 156 3.03 -2.92 -14.65
N TYR A 157 3.58 -2.34 -13.59
CA TYR A 157 3.23 -0.99 -13.21
C TYR A 157 3.75 0.01 -14.24
N ALA A 158 2.93 1.02 -14.47
CA ALA A 158 3.18 2.14 -15.34
C ALA A 158 2.79 3.44 -14.64
N PHE A 159 3.36 4.54 -15.12
CA PHE A 159 3.32 5.84 -14.48
C PHE A 159 2.83 6.89 -15.47
N GLY A 160 1.96 7.77 -15.01
CA GLY A 160 1.42 8.86 -15.81
C GLY A 160 1.16 10.09 -14.95
N MET A 161 0.81 11.19 -15.62
CA MET A 161 0.26 12.38 -15.00
C MET A 161 -1.03 12.74 -15.73
N CYS A 162 -2.05 13.27 -15.04
CA CYS A 162 -3.28 13.68 -15.69
C CYS A 162 -3.08 14.96 -16.52
N TYR A 163 -3.92 15.14 -17.54
CA TYR A 163 -4.15 16.44 -18.16
C TYR A 163 -5.15 17.27 -17.34
N ALA A 164 -4.95 18.57 -17.12
CA ALA A 164 -3.83 19.39 -17.57
C ALA A 164 -2.61 19.30 -16.63
N ALA A 165 -1.44 19.77 -17.09
CA ALA A 165 -0.18 19.63 -16.35
C ALA A 165 -0.16 20.24 -14.94
N ASN A 166 -0.98 21.27 -14.69
CA ASN A 166 -1.06 21.99 -13.41
C ASN A 166 -2.53 22.12 -12.99
N ALA A 167 -2.79 22.14 -11.69
CA ALA A 167 -4.15 22.24 -11.14
C ALA A 167 -4.89 23.53 -11.55
N HIS A 168 -4.18 24.65 -11.70
CA HIS A 168 -4.75 25.94 -12.10
C HIS A 168 -4.91 26.10 -13.64
N ALA A 169 -4.40 25.15 -14.44
CA ALA A 169 -4.44 25.26 -15.89
C ALA A 169 -5.85 25.01 -16.45
N THR A 170 -6.15 25.63 -17.60
CA THR A 170 -7.41 25.37 -18.30
C THR A 170 -7.49 23.90 -18.72
N ASN A 171 -8.47 23.18 -18.18
CA ASN A 171 -8.70 21.78 -18.50
C ASN A 171 -9.80 21.62 -19.55
N ALA A 172 -9.41 21.24 -20.77
CA ALA A 172 -10.31 21.03 -21.91
C ALA A 172 -11.26 19.83 -21.74
N TYR A 173 -11.05 18.95 -20.77
CA TYR A 173 -12.02 17.91 -20.42
C TYR A 173 -13.17 18.42 -19.56
N ILE A 174 -13.06 19.59 -18.94
CA ILE A 174 -14.12 20.14 -18.09
C ILE A 174 -15.16 20.85 -18.97
N LYS A 175 -16.39 20.34 -18.97
CA LYS A 175 -17.56 20.91 -19.65
C LYS A 175 -18.67 21.09 -18.62
N ASP A 176 -19.24 22.29 -18.55
CA ASP A 176 -20.30 22.64 -17.59
C ASP A 176 -19.96 22.27 -16.12
N GLY A 177 -18.70 22.46 -15.74
CA GLY A 177 -18.19 22.19 -14.39
C GLY A 177 -17.95 20.71 -14.05
N LYS A 178 -17.99 19.80 -15.04
CA LYS A 178 -17.75 18.38 -14.84
C LYS A 178 -16.75 17.82 -15.86
N PRO A 179 -15.97 16.78 -15.52
CA PRO A 179 -15.21 16.03 -16.51
C PRO A 179 -16.15 15.44 -17.58
N SER A 180 -15.70 15.47 -18.83
CA SER A 180 -16.39 14.88 -19.98
C SER A 180 -16.20 13.37 -20.10
N TYR A 181 -15.44 12.77 -19.18
CA TYR A 181 -15.21 11.35 -19.01
C TYR A 181 -15.61 10.88 -17.61
N SER A 182 -15.81 9.57 -17.43
CA SER A 182 -16.20 9.00 -16.13
C SER A 182 -15.49 7.70 -15.77
N ASP A 183 -14.77 7.09 -16.70
CA ASP A 183 -14.26 5.71 -16.62
C ASP A 183 -12.75 5.59 -16.86
N TYR A 184 -12.06 6.69 -17.15
CA TYR A 184 -10.61 6.73 -17.34
C TYR A 184 -9.93 8.00 -16.79
N LEU A 185 -8.61 7.95 -16.62
CA LEU A 185 -7.74 9.12 -16.41
C LEU A 185 -6.97 9.44 -17.70
N PRO A 186 -6.98 10.71 -18.17
CA PRO A 186 -6.23 11.10 -19.36
C PRO A 186 -4.73 11.28 -19.03
N ALA A 187 -3.89 10.30 -19.38
CA ALA A 187 -2.45 10.34 -19.16
C ALA A 187 -1.73 11.25 -20.17
N TRP A 188 -1.22 12.38 -19.71
CA TRP A 188 -0.43 13.36 -20.46
C TRP A 188 0.92 13.59 -19.77
N SER A 189 2.00 13.98 -20.45
CA SER A 189 2.28 13.93 -21.89
C SER A 189 3.01 12.65 -22.29
N ALA A 190 3.28 11.77 -21.34
CA ALA A 190 3.99 10.52 -21.56
C ALA A 190 3.56 9.50 -20.52
N VAL A 191 3.73 8.22 -20.86
CA VAL A 191 3.54 7.09 -19.95
C VAL A 191 4.85 6.32 -19.88
N TRP A 192 5.30 6.04 -18.66
CA TRP A 192 6.50 5.25 -18.37
C TRP A 192 6.14 3.88 -17.81
N TRP A 193 6.95 2.85 -18.03
CA TRP A 193 6.72 1.51 -17.46
C TRP A 193 8.01 0.73 -17.23
N PHE A 194 7.94 -0.26 -16.33
CA PHE A 194 9.02 -1.22 -16.11
C PHE A 194 9.12 -2.24 -17.26
N GLU A 195 10.33 -2.59 -17.67
CA GLU A 195 10.59 -3.70 -18.62
C GLU A 195 11.11 -4.97 -17.95
N THR A 196 11.30 -4.94 -16.63
CA THR A 196 11.84 -6.05 -15.84
C THR A 196 10.84 -6.51 -14.79
N ASN A 197 11.11 -7.67 -14.18
CA ASN A 197 10.36 -8.14 -13.03
C ASN A 197 10.67 -7.25 -11.82
N VAL A 198 9.63 -6.65 -11.23
CA VAL A 198 9.74 -5.79 -10.06
C VAL A 198 8.98 -6.41 -8.92
N LYS A 199 9.71 -6.85 -7.89
CA LYS A 199 9.17 -7.36 -6.64
C LYS A 199 9.48 -6.40 -5.51
N ILE A 200 8.49 -6.08 -4.68
CA ILE A 200 8.67 -5.23 -3.51
C ILE A 200 8.36 -6.08 -2.28
N ALA A 201 9.37 -6.31 -1.45
CA ALA A 201 9.23 -7.12 -0.24
C ALA A 201 8.13 -6.55 0.70
N PRO A 202 7.55 -7.38 1.58
CA PRO A 202 6.61 -6.92 2.60
C PRO A 202 7.09 -5.68 3.33
N TYR A 203 6.21 -4.69 3.50
CA TYR A 203 6.50 -3.45 4.23
C TYR A 203 7.80 -2.73 3.82
N SER A 204 8.21 -2.88 2.56
CA SER A 204 9.44 -2.31 2.00
C SER A 204 9.12 -1.33 0.86
N GLN A 205 10.13 -0.61 0.40
CA GLN A 205 10.00 0.39 -0.65
C GLN A 205 11.01 0.20 -1.76
N ILE A 206 10.71 0.79 -2.91
CA ILE A 206 11.67 1.06 -3.97
C ILE A 206 11.71 2.57 -4.25
N LEU A 207 12.90 3.08 -4.53
CA LEU A 207 13.15 4.45 -4.96
C LEU A 207 13.31 4.50 -6.48
N ILE A 208 12.57 5.39 -7.13
CA ILE A 208 12.62 5.58 -8.58
C ILE A 208 12.97 7.04 -8.88
N SER A 209 14.14 7.28 -9.48
CA SER A 209 14.54 8.63 -9.89
C SER A 209 13.79 9.05 -11.16
N ILE A 210 13.08 10.18 -11.12
CA ILE A 210 12.30 10.72 -12.23
C ILE A 210 13.17 11.59 -13.14
N THR A 211 14.03 12.42 -12.55
CA THR A 211 15.03 13.23 -13.25
C THR A 211 16.38 13.05 -12.54
N GLY A 212 17.44 12.88 -13.34
CA GLY A 212 18.82 12.75 -12.88
C GLY A 212 19.06 11.70 -11.78
N ALA A 213 19.33 10.45 -12.15
CA ALA A 213 19.72 9.40 -11.21
C ALA A 213 21.21 9.49 -10.82
N ILE A 214 21.57 10.59 -10.16
CA ILE A 214 22.93 10.95 -9.75
C ILE A 214 22.93 11.47 -8.31
N ASP A 215 24.12 11.68 -7.77
CA ASP A 215 24.29 12.34 -6.47
C ASP A 215 24.23 13.86 -6.66
N HIS A 216 23.03 14.44 -6.45
CA HIS A 216 22.82 15.88 -6.61
C HIS A 216 23.47 16.69 -5.48
N THR A 217 23.72 16.07 -4.32
CA THR A 217 24.28 16.74 -3.14
C THR A 217 25.69 17.27 -3.39
N LYS A 218 26.41 16.68 -4.34
CA LYS A 218 27.73 17.15 -4.80
C LYS A 218 27.71 18.54 -5.41
N ALA A 219 26.60 18.91 -6.07
CA ALA A 219 26.44 20.22 -6.70
C ALA A 219 25.53 21.13 -5.85
N TYR A 220 24.52 20.57 -5.19
CA TYR A 220 23.46 21.29 -4.49
C TYR A 220 23.24 20.70 -3.09
N SER A 221 23.76 21.35 -2.05
CA SER A 221 23.84 20.79 -0.69
C SER A 221 22.49 20.54 -0.03
N ASN A 222 21.42 21.19 -0.51
CA ASN A 222 20.04 21.02 -0.04
C ASN A 222 19.24 19.99 -0.86
N SER A 223 19.88 19.34 -1.83
CA SER A 223 19.26 18.34 -2.70
C SER A 223 19.44 16.92 -2.12
N VAL A 224 19.13 15.90 -2.91
CA VAL A 224 19.13 14.48 -2.52
C VAL A 224 20.13 13.67 -3.33
N ASP A 225 20.64 12.58 -2.77
CA ASP A 225 21.45 11.61 -3.53
C ASP A 225 20.54 10.55 -4.16
N LEU A 226 20.43 10.56 -5.49
CA LEU A 226 19.66 9.59 -6.28
C LEU A 226 20.56 8.60 -7.04
N SER A 227 21.88 8.60 -6.78
CA SER A 227 22.81 7.68 -7.44
C SER A 227 22.59 6.21 -7.05
N GLY A 228 21.90 5.98 -5.94
CA GLY A 228 21.50 4.66 -5.45
C GLY A 228 20.03 4.29 -5.71
N ALA A 229 19.32 4.99 -6.60
CA ALA A 229 17.94 4.64 -6.94
C ALA A 229 17.82 3.20 -7.48
N ASP A 230 16.75 2.51 -7.11
CA ASP A 230 16.49 1.14 -7.56
C ASP A 230 16.16 1.09 -9.06
N TYR A 231 15.40 2.09 -9.53
CA TYR A 231 14.96 2.24 -10.92
C TYR A 231 15.02 3.70 -11.37
N VAL A 232 14.97 3.93 -12.68
CA VAL A 232 15.13 5.29 -13.24
C VAL A 232 14.23 5.52 -14.46
N PHE A 233 13.60 6.68 -14.51
CA PHE A 233 12.90 7.19 -15.69
C PHE A 233 13.94 7.66 -16.72
N TYR A 234 14.57 6.73 -17.43
CA TYR A 234 15.66 7.05 -18.36
C TYR A 234 15.52 6.29 -19.67
N ASP A 235 15.07 6.99 -20.72
CA ASP A 235 14.98 6.45 -22.08
C ASP A 235 15.52 7.50 -23.08
N PRO A 236 16.84 7.52 -23.32
CA PRO A 236 17.49 8.56 -24.11
C PRO A 236 17.13 8.51 -25.60
N GLU A 237 16.51 7.41 -26.06
CA GLU A 237 15.95 7.29 -27.41
C GLU A 237 14.69 8.17 -27.60
N VAL A 238 13.99 8.50 -26.52
CA VAL A 238 12.77 9.33 -26.53
C VAL A 238 13.02 10.70 -25.90
N PHE A 239 13.72 10.75 -24.77
CA PHE A 239 14.03 12.00 -24.07
C PHE A 239 15.54 12.23 -23.98
N ASP A 240 16.03 13.10 -24.87
CA ASP A 240 17.47 13.37 -25.06
C ASP A 240 17.98 14.64 -24.36
N ASN A 241 17.16 15.29 -23.52
CA ASN A 241 17.60 16.45 -22.74
C ASN A 241 18.53 16.01 -21.59
N ALA A 242 19.84 16.10 -21.84
CA ALA A 242 20.88 15.71 -20.89
C ALA A 242 20.87 16.47 -19.56
N SER A 243 20.26 17.66 -19.49
CA SER A 243 20.12 18.38 -18.21
C SER A 243 19.09 17.74 -17.28
N ASN A 244 17.99 17.22 -17.85
CA ASN A 244 16.95 16.51 -17.09
C ASN A 244 17.27 15.02 -16.90
N TYR A 245 17.92 14.44 -17.91
CA TYR A 245 18.29 13.03 -18.00
C TYR A 245 19.79 12.90 -18.28
N PRO A 246 20.67 13.27 -17.32
CA PRO A 246 22.06 12.88 -17.40
C PRO A 246 22.16 11.34 -17.38
N ALA A 247 23.28 10.79 -17.84
CA ALA A 247 23.54 9.36 -17.72
C ALA A 247 23.40 8.92 -16.24
N PRO A 248 22.58 7.90 -15.94
CA PRO A 248 22.43 7.40 -14.58
C PRO A 248 23.76 6.95 -13.98
N SER A 249 23.85 6.97 -12.64
CA SER A 249 24.98 6.41 -11.91
C SER A 249 25.31 4.99 -12.38
N ALA A 250 26.58 4.66 -12.50
CA ALA A 250 27.06 3.35 -12.95
C ALA A 250 26.66 2.19 -12.00
N SER A 251 26.21 2.50 -10.78
CA SER A 251 25.64 1.53 -9.84
C SER A 251 24.26 1.02 -10.24
N ILE A 252 23.54 1.74 -11.10
CA ILE A 252 22.18 1.40 -11.52
C ILE A 252 22.25 0.57 -12.81
N PRO A 253 21.82 -0.71 -12.81
CA PRO A 253 21.83 -1.54 -14.00
C PRO A 253 20.94 -0.96 -15.10
N THR A 254 21.35 -1.09 -16.36
CA THR A 254 20.55 -0.64 -17.51
C THR A 254 19.21 -1.38 -17.63
N SER A 255 19.10 -2.59 -17.07
CA SER A 255 17.83 -3.33 -16.97
C SER A 255 16.79 -2.66 -16.06
N ASN A 256 17.20 -1.69 -15.24
CA ASN A 256 16.33 -0.96 -14.32
C ASN A 256 15.89 0.39 -14.89
N TYR A 257 16.18 0.64 -16.17
CA TYR A 257 15.76 1.83 -16.89
C TYR A 257 14.36 1.60 -17.43
N LEU A 258 13.43 2.50 -17.09
CA LEU A 258 12.06 2.44 -17.58
C LEU A 258 12.00 2.85 -19.05
N LYS A 259 11.03 2.30 -19.77
CA LYS A 259 10.68 2.76 -21.12
C LYS A 259 9.53 3.73 -21.10
N VAL A 260 9.44 4.52 -22.17
CA VAL A 260 8.44 5.58 -22.28
C VAL A 260 7.81 5.64 -23.66
N TYR A 261 6.56 6.08 -23.69
CA TYR A 261 5.92 6.57 -24.88
C TYR A 261 5.49 8.03 -24.65
N CYS A 262 5.98 8.93 -25.51
CA CYS A 262 5.71 10.36 -25.42
C CYS A 262 4.67 10.78 -26.47
N TYR A 263 3.63 11.44 -26.00
CA TYR A 263 2.60 12.08 -26.82
C TYR A 263 2.94 13.54 -27.15
N GLY A 264 3.79 14.16 -26.32
CA GLY A 264 4.24 15.54 -26.48
C GLY A 264 5.33 15.71 -27.54
N LYS A 265 5.76 16.95 -27.74
CA LYS A 265 6.89 17.32 -28.63
C LYS A 265 8.18 17.66 -27.86
N GLY A 266 8.16 17.51 -26.54
CA GLY A 266 9.27 17.86 -25.66
C GLY A 266 10.37 16.81 -25.66
N LYS A 267 11.60 17.25 -25.34
CA LYS A 267 12.79 16.40 -25.14
C LYS A 267 12.95 15.91 -23.69
N ALA A 268 11.98 16.21 -22.85
CA ALA A 268 11.88 15.75 -21.48
C ALA A 268 10.41 15.56 -21.09
N TRP A 269 10.14 14.72 -20.09
CA TRP A 269 8.79 14.56 -19.59
C TRP A 269 8.32 15.85 -18.89
N ALA A 270 7.21 16.41 -19.35
CA ALA A 270 6.66 17.65 -18.83
C ALA A 270 5.88 17.46 -17.52
N LEU A 271 6.42 16.66 -16.59
CA LEU A 271 5.89 16.53 -15.23
C LEU A 271 6.01 17.89 -14.54
N SER A 272 4.89 18.42 -14.05
CA SER A 272 4.89 19.69 -13.33
C SER A 272 5.68 19.58 -12.02
N ASN A 273 6.37 20.67 -11.67
CA ASN A 273 7.08 20.83 -10.40
C ASN A 273 6.22 21.52 -9.32
N ASN A 274 5.00 21.97 -9.68
CA ASN A 274 4.12 22.72 -8.80
C ASN A 274 2.91 21.88 -8.38
N SER A 275 2.06 21.53 -9.34
CA SER A 275 0.76 20.89 -9.07
C SER A 275 0.39 19.78 -10.07
N PRO A 276 1.25 18.75 -10.27
CA PRO A 276 0.87 17.60 -11.08
C PRO A 276 -0.14 16.71 -10.36
N ALA A 277 -0.98 16.04 -11.16
CA ALA A 277 -1.74 14.88 -10.73
C ALA A 277 -1.03 13.60 -11.22
N PHE A 278 -0.11 13.06 -10.42
CA PHE A 278 0.70 11.89 -10.75
C PHE A 278 -0.01 10.59 -10.33
N PHE A 279 0.07 9.54 -11.14
CA PHE A 279 -0.56 8.27 -10.79
C PHE A 279 0.21 7.06 -11.31
N VAL A 280 -0.06 5.93 -10.66
CA VAL A 280 0.48 4.61 -10.96
C VAL A 280 -0.67 3.69 -11.32
N PHE A 281 -0.51 2.90 -12.37
CA PHE A 281 -1.51 1.96 -12.85
C PHE A 281 -0.88 0.65 -13.33
N SER A 282 -1.68 -0.39 -13.52
CA SER A 282 -1.22 -1.68 -14.06
C SER A 282 -2.23 -2.17 -15.10
N PRO A 283 -1.84 -2.27 -16.38
CA PRO A 283 -2.73 -2.76 -17.43
C PRO A 283 -3.18 -4.21 -17.23
N GLU A 284 -4.44 -4.48 -17.58
CA GLU A 284 -5.04 -5.81 -17.55
C GLU A 284 -5.32 -6.30 -18.97
N GLY A 285 -4.95 -7.55 -19.27
CA GLY A 285 -5.18 -8.16 -20.60
C GLY A 285 -4.31 -7.61 -21.74
N THR A 286 -3.40 -6.67 -21.48
CA THR A 286 -2.49 -6.07 -22.47
C THR A 286 -1.15 -5.67 -21.85
N THR A 287 -0.17 -5.28 -22.66
CA THR A 287 1.06 -4.63 -22.19
C THR A 287 0.86 -3.11 -22.16
N THR A 288 1.64 -2.39 -21.33
CA THR A 288 1.61 -0.92 -21.34
C THR A 288 1.93 -0.39 -22.74
N LYS A 289 2.98 -0.90 -23.38
CA LYS A 289 3.41 -0.48 -24.73
C LYS A 289 2.29 -0.62 -25.76
N ASP A 290 1.65 -1.78 -25.84
CA ASP A 290 0.59 -2.02 -26.83
C ASP A 290 -0.62 -1.11 -26.55
N PHE A 291 -0.94 -0.89 -25.27
CA PHE A 291 -2.05 -0.01 -24.89
C PHE A 291 -1.79 1.46 -25.28
N VAL A 292 -0.63 2.00 -24.90
CA VAL A 292 -0.30 3.42 -25.04
C VAL A 292 0.02 3.84 -26.48
N THR A 293 0.34 2.87 -27.35
CA THR A 293 0.60 3.09 -28.78
C THR A 293 -0.62 2.86 -29.67
N ASN A 294 -1.67 2.22 -29.15
CA ASN A 294 -2.92 2.03 -29.89
C ASN A 294 -3.70 3.35 -29.97
N LYS A 295 -3.95 3.81 -31.19
CA LYS A 295 -4.69 5.04 -31.48
C LYS A 295 -6.12 5.05 -30.94
N ASP A 296 -6.76 3.89 -30.80
CA ASP A 296 -8.12 3.80 -30.25
C ASP A 296 -8.17 4.16 -28.76
N ASN A 297 -7.04 4.03 -28.06
CA ASN A 297 -6.88 4.37 -26.65
C ASN A 297 -6.40 5.81 -26.44
N ILE A 298 -6.14 6.56 -27.50
CA ILE A 298 -5.60 7.92 -27.45
C ILE A 298 -6.69 8.91 -27.82
N GLU A 299 -6.71 10.04 -27.13
CA GLU A 299 -7.58 11.17 -27.47
C GLU A 299 -6.86 12.51 -27.39
N SER A 300 -7.34 13.50 -28.16
CA SER A 300 -6.85 14.87 -28.12
C SER A 300 -7.93 15.77 -27.48
N PRO A 301 -7.75 16.26 -26.23
CA PRO A 301 -8.79 16.99 -25.51
C PRO A 301 -9.28 18.25 -26.24
N ASN A 302 -8.40 18.86 -27.03
CA ASN A 302 -8.64 20.12 -27.75
C ASN A 302 -8.27 20.01 -29.24
N GLY A 303 -8.16 18.79 -29.78
CA GLY A 303 -7.76 18.56 -31.17
C GLY A 303 -6.29 18.88 -31.48
N ILE A 304 -5.46 19.18 -30.47
CA ILE A 304 -4.03 19.44 -30.64
C ILE A 304 -3.26 18.17 -30.28
N GLU A 305 -2.49 17.64 -31.23
CA GLU A 305 -1.74 16.39 -31.09
C GLU A 305 -0.74 16.40 -29.91
N ALA A 306 -0.10 17.54 -29.62
CA ALA A 306 0.82 17.67 -28.49
C ALA A 306 0.13 17.51 -27.11
N ASN A 307 -1.20 17.54 -27.08
CA ASN A 307 -2.03 17.32 -25.90
C ASN A 307 -2.66 15.92 -25.88
N ASN A 308 -2.23 15.03 -26.77
CA ASN A 308 -2.72 13.65 -26.78
C ASN A 308 -2.55 13.01 -25.41
N CYS A 309 -3.60 12.32 -24.99
CA CYS A 309 -3.69 11.61 -23.72
C CYS A 309 -4.01 10.14 -23.98
N ALA A 310 -3.38 9.23 -23.22
CA ALA A 310 -3.87 7.86 -23.13
C ALA A 310 -5.09 7.82 -22.19
N LYS A 311 -6.16 7.13 -22.58
CA LYS A 311 -7.35 6.94 -21.74
C LYS A 311 -7.15 5.78 -20.78
N ILE A 312 -6.45 5.98 -19.66
CA ILE A 312 -6.13 4.90 -18.71
C ILE A 312 -7.40 4.51 -17.93
N PRO A 313 -7.94 3.28 -18.06
CA PRO A 313 -9.12 2.86 -17.32
C PRO A 313 -8.95 3.05 -15.81
N LEU A 314 -9.98 3.59 -15.14
CA LEU A 314 -9.93 3.83 -13.69
C LEU A 314 -9.68 2.55 -12.89
N ALA A 315 -10.17 1.41 -13.38
CA ALA A 315 -9.96 0.11 -12.75
C ALA A 315 -8.48 -0.33 -12.71
N TRP A 316 -7.63 0.22 -13.59
CA TRP A 316 -6.21 -0.12 -13.64
C TRP A 316 -5.37 0.71 -12.67
N VAL A 317 -5.90 1.85 -12.20
CA VAL A 317 -5.19 2.74 -11.29
C VAL A 317 -4.96 2.02 -9.97
N LYS A 318 -3.70 2.04 -9.52
CA LYS A 318 -3.28 1.46 -8.24
C LYS A 318 -3.17 2.52 -7.17
N ASP A 319 -2.65 3.69 -7.53
CA ASP A 319 -2.63 4.85 -6.64
C ASP A 319 -2.45 6.15 -7.43
N GLY A 320 -2.79 7.28 -6.81
CA GLY A 320 -2.64 8.59 -7.42
C GLY A 320 -2.51 9.70 -6.36
N VAL A 321 -1.69 10.69 -6.67
CA VAL A 321 -1.46 11.87 -5.83
C VAL A 321 -1.72 13.11 -6.67
N GLU A 322 -2.66 13.92 -6.22
CA GLU A 322 -2.92 15.26 -6.77
C GLU A 322 -2.23 16.30 -5.89
N VAL A 323 -1.25 17.00 -6.47
CA VAL A 323 -0.54 18.09 -5.81
C VAL A 323 -1.21 19.41 -6.19
N PHE A 324 -1.43 20.27 -5.20
CA PHE A 324 -2.04 21.60 -5.39
C PHE A 324 -1.06 22.69 -4.96
N ASP A 325 -1.26 23.89 -5.52
CA ASP A 325 -0.51 25.11 -5.18
C ASP A 325 -0.96 25.71 -3.83
#